data_AF-A0A2V6QBT0-F1
#
_entry.id   AF-A0A2V6QBT0-F1
#
_cell.length_a   1.000
_cell.length_b   1.000
_cell.length_c   1.000
_cell.angle_alpha   90.00
_cell.angle_beta   90.00
_cell.angle_gamma   90.00
#
_symmetry.space_group_name_H-M   'P 1'
#
loop_
_entity.id
_entity.type
_entity.pdbx_description
1 polymer ?
#
loop_
_entity_poly.entity_id
_entity_poly.type
_entity_poly.pdbx_seq_one_letter_code
_entity_poly.pdbx_strand_id
1 'polypeptide(L)'
;ERRRDIPLLVEHLLAKYAAELGERGVAPEALDRLVGHDWPGNVRELENVVQRAMVMATTGVILPEHLPIGPVSAAASVAIDATLEEIIERKLIECVRGLREHASANLYDLMIGLVEKPLLRAVLRETGGNQVRAAQILGINRNTLRKKLTEHGIDPDTVEP
;
A
#
# COMPACT_ATOMS: atom_id res chain seq x y z
N GLU A 1 8.98 -16.70 -17.13
CA GLU A 1 10.10 -16.96 -16.19
C GLU A 1 9.99 -16.21 -14.86
N ARG A 2 9.70 -14.91 -14.84
CA ARG A 2 9.73 -14.06 -13.63
C ARG A 2 8.90 -14.49 -12.40
N ARG A 3 7.82 -15.28 -12.57
CA ARG A 3 6.98 -15.73 -11.43
C ARG A 3 7.67 -16.74 -10.52
N ARG A 4 8.69 -17.47 -11.01
CA ARG A 4 9.41 -18.49 -10.22
C ARG A 4 10.40 -17.88 -9.23
N ASP A 5 10.83 -16.63 -9.46
CA ASP A 5 11.78 -15.92 -8.59
C ASP A 5 11.09 -15.15 -7.45
N ILE A 6 9.75 -15.00 -7.51
CA ILE A 6 8.97 -14.24 -6.52
C ILE A 6 9.20 -14.76 -5.09
N PRO A 7 9.19 -16.08 -4.79
CA PRO A 7 9.45 -16.55 -3.44
C PRO A 7 10.81 -16.13 -2.89
N LEU A 8 11.89 -16.32 -3.67
CA LEU A 8 13.24 -15.90 -3.30
C LEU A 8 13.33 -14.38 -3.10
N LEU A 9 12.63 -13.62 -3.94
CA LEU A 9 12.59 -12.16 -3.83
C LEU A 9 11.85 -11.71 -2.57
N VAL A 10 10.74 -12.36 -2.23
CA VAL A 10 9.98 -12.08 -1.01
C VAL A 10 10.82 -12.36 0.22
N GLU A 11 11.52 -13.49 0.27
CA GLU A 11 12.45 -13.81 1.36
C GLU A 11 13.55 -12.73 1.49
N HIS A 12 14.15 -12.32 0.38
CA HIS A 12 15.15 -11.26 0.38
C HIS A 12 14.59 -9.92 0.90
N LEU A 13 13.38 -9.55 0.51
CA LEU A 13 12.71 -8.33 0.96
C LEU A 13 12.36 -8.39 2.44
N LEU A 14 11.86 -9.52 2.93
CA LEU A 14 11.61 -9.71 4.36
C LEU A 14 12.89 -9.55 5.17
N ALA A 15 13.99 -10.18 4.74
CA ALA A 15 15.29 -10.05 5.41
C ALA A 15 15.82 -8.61 5.36
N LYS A 16 15.66 -7.92 4.21
CA LYS A 16 16.07 -6.52 4.03
C LYS A 16 15.36 -5.58 5.00
N TYR A 17 14.07 -5.81 5.26
CA TYR A 17 13.25 -4.94 6.13
C TYR A 17 13.11 -5.45 7.57
N ALA A 18 13.62 -6.63 7.88
CA ALA A 18 13.53 -7.22 9.22
C ALA A 18 14.15 -6.32 10.31
N ALA A 19 15.23 -5.60 9.99
CA ALA A 19 15.88 -4.69 10.93
C ALA A 19 15.02 -3.45 11.29
N GLU A 20 14.13 -3.02 10.40
CA GLU A 20 13.28 -1.83 10.60
C GLU A 20 11.85 -2.16 11.04
N LEU A 21 11.29 -3.28 10.55
CA LEU A 21 9.89 -3.67 10.75
C LEU A 21 9.73 -4.94 11.62
N GLY A 22 10.84 -5.55 12.02
CA GLY A 22 10.88 -6.83 12.71
C GLY A 22 10.79 -8.03 11.74
N GLU A 23 11.25 -9.18 12.22
CA GLU A 23 11.17 -10.43 11.45
C GLU A 23 9.71 -10.84 11.20
N ARG A 24 9.43 -11.28 9.99
CA ARG A 24 8.10 -11.76 9.56
C ARG A 24 8.23 -13.02 8.72
N GLY A 25 7.32 -13.97 8.92
CA GLY A 25 7.08 -15.08 8.00
C GLY A 25 5.99 -14.74 6.98
N VAL A 26 5.88 -15.51 5.90
CA VAL A 26 4.75 -15.45 4.96
C VAL A 26 4.02 -16.79 5.00
N ALA A 27 2.70 -16.75 5.17
CA ALA A 27 1.88 -17.95 5.07
C ALA A 27 1.85 -18.47 3.62
N PRO A 28 1.81 -19.79 3.39
CA PRO A 28 1.80 -20.37 2.05
C PRO A 28 0.72 -19.77 1.13
N GLU A 29 -0.48 -19.52 1.67
CA GLU A 29 -1.61 -18.95 0.95
C GLU A 29 -1.37 -17.48 0.55
N ALA A 30 -0.62 -16.74 1.37
CA ALA A 30 -0.22 -15.38 1.05
C ALA A 30 0.86 -15.38 -0.05
N LEU A 31 1.81 -16.32 0.04
CA LEU A 31 2.83 -16.50 -0.98
C LEU A 31 2.24 -16.87 -2.35
N ASP A 32 1.26 -17.79 -2.37
CA ASP A 32 0.54 -18.16 -3.59
C ASP A 32 -0.15 -16.96 -4.23
N ARG A 33 -0.73 -16.07 -3.42
CA ARG A 33 -1.35 -14.84 -3.88
C ARG A 33 -0.35 -13.86 -4.49
N LEU A 34 0.86 -13.77 -3.92
CA LEU A 34 1.96 -12.97 -4.46
C LEU A 34 2.48 -13.53 -5.79
N VAL A 35 2.59 -14.86 -5.90
CA VAL A 35 3.04 -15.56 -7.12
C VAL A 35 2.01 -15.45 -8.24
N GLY A 36 0.72 -15.51 -7.89
CA GLY A 36 -0.39 -15.44 -8.84
C GLY A 36 -0.69 -14.05 -9.39
N HIS A 37 -0.06 -12.99 -8.86
CA HIS A 37 -0.29 -11.61 -9.30
C HIS A 37 0.64 -11.21 -10.46
N ASP A 38 0.16 -10.35 -11.37
CA ASP A 38 0.86 -10.02 -12.62
C ASP A 38 1.93 -8.92 -12.50
N TRP A 39 1.95 -8.16 -11.39
CA TRP A 39 2.97 -7.14 -11.06
C TRP A 39 3.26 -6.15 -12.21
N PRO A 40 2.29 -5.33 -12.61
CA PRO A 40 2.43 -4.39 -13.73
C PRO A 40 3.59 -3.39 -13.58
N GLY A 41 4.06 -3.13 -12.35
CA GLY A 41 5.21 -2.24 -12.06
C GLY A 41 6.53 -2.93 -11.66
N ASN A 42 6.71 -4.23 -11.96
CA ASN A 42 7.91 -5.02 -11.62
C ASN A 42 8.18 -5.16 -10.10
N VAL A 43 9.43 -5.48 -9.73
CA VAL A 43 9.92 -5.70 -8.36
C VAL A 43 9.56 -4.58 -7.38
N ARG A 44 9.47 -3.32 -7.85
CA ARG A 44 9.09 -2.20 -7.00
C ARG A 44 7.66 -2.30 -6.47
N GLU A 45 6.74 -2.85 -7.23
CA GLU A 45 5.37 -3.06 -6.73
C GLU A 45 5.30 -4.20 -5.74
N LEU A 46 6.01 -5.29 -6.01
CA LEU A 46 6.14 -6.42 -5.10
C LEU A 46 6.75 -5.97 -3.76
N GLU A 47 7.86 -5.21 -3.81
CA GLU A 47 8.49 -4.59 -2.65
C GLU A 47 7.51 -3.73 -1.86
N ASN A 48 6.75 -2.85 -2.53
CA ASN A 48 5.74 -2.02 -1.86
C ASN A 48 4.61 -2.81 -1.24
N VAL A 49 4.21 -3.95 -1.83
CA VAL A 49 3.15 -4.80 -1.27
C VAL A 49 3.68 -5.57 -0.06
N VAL A 50 4.87 -6.17 -0.16
CA VAL A 50 5.52 -6.91 0.94
C VAL A 50 5.79 -5.97 2.12
N GLN A 51 6.33 -4.78 1.88
CA GLN A 51 6.58 -3.79 2.93
C GLN A 51 5.28 -3.39 3.65
N ARG A 52 4.20 -3.12 2.90
CA ARG A 52 2.89 -2.80 3.49
C ARG A 52 2.30 -3.99 4.26
N ALA A 53 2.46 -5.19 3.76
CA ALA A 53 2.00 -6.41 4.42
C ALA A 53 2.77 -6.68 5.72
N MET A 54 4.07 -6.38 5.79
CA MET A 54 4.86 -6.45 7.04
C MET A 54 4.37 -5.47 8.10
N VAL A 55 3.94 -4.27 7.69
CA VAL A 55 3.35 -3.27 8.60
C VAL A 55 1.96 -3.72 9.09
N MET A 56 1.16 -4.35 8.22
CA MET A 56 -0.18 -4.84 8.59
C MET A 56 -0.14 -6.13 9.42
N ALA A 57 0.88 -6.97 9.23
CA ALA A 57 1.05 -8.22 9.97
C ALA A 57 1.58 -7.98 11.39
N THR A 58 0.67 -7.76 12.33
CA THR A 58 0.98 -7.54 13.75
C THR A 58 1.39 -8.81 14.50
N THR A 59 1.08 -9.99 13.96
CA THR A 59 1.31 -11.30 14.61
C THR A 59 2.54 -12.05 14.12
N GLY A 60 3.46 -11.36 13.42
CA GLY A 60 4.70 -11.97 12.94
C GLY A 60 4.56 -12.75 11.62
N VAL A 61 3.34 -13.04 11.16
CA VAL A 61 3.08 -13.79 9.92
C VAL A 61 2.19 -12.99 8.97
N ILE A 62 2.61 -12.88 7.71
CA ILE A 62 1.85 -12.26 6.65
C ILE A 62 0.81 -13.25 6.13
N LEU A 63 -0.47 -12.90 6.26
CA LEU A 63 -1.64 -13.63 5.78
C LEU A 63 -2.19 -12.98 4.50
N PRO A 64 -3.02 -13.69 3.72
CA PRO A 64 -3.61 -13.15 2.50
C PRO A 64 -4.36 -11.82 2.68
N GLU A 65 -4.96 -11.61 3.86
CA GLU A 65 -5.70 -10.38 4.22
C GLU A 65 -4.79 -9.17 4.48
N HIS A 66 -3.51 -9.39 4.80
CA HIS A 66 -2.51 -8.33 4.95
C HIS A 66 -1.96 -7.85 3.60
N LEU A 67 -2.22 -8.60 2.52
CA LEU A 67 -1.76 -8.24 1.19
C LEU A 67 -2.75 -7.28 0.52
N PRO A 68 -2.36 -6.04 0.19
CA PRO A 68 -3.19 -5.11 -0.57
C PRO A 68 -3.24 -5.47 -2.07
N ILE A 69 -3.52 -6.73 -2.40
CA ILE A 69 -3.63 -7.24 -3.78
C ILE A 69 -4.88 -8.11 -3.96
N GLY A 70 -5.54 -7.95 -5.11
CA GLY A 70 -6.76 -8.67 -5.47
C GLY A 70 -8.05 -8.03 -4.93
N PRO A 71 -9.22 -8.50 -5.39
CA PRO A 71 -10.50 -8.05 -4.88
C PRO A 71 -10.57 -8.33 -3.37
N VAL A 72 -10.98 -7.31 -2.63
CA VAL A 72 -11.13 -7.33 -1.16
C VAL A 72 -11.92 -8.58 -0.79
N SER A 73 -11.31 -9.48 -0.02
CA SER A 73 -11.97 -10.71 0.43
C SER A 73 -13.23 -10.33 1.21
N ALA A 74 -14.34 -10.98 0.87
CA ALA A 74 -15.65 -10.80 1.49
C ALA A 74 -15.68 -11.08 3.02
N ALA A 75 -14.56 -11.51 3.62
CA ALA A 75 -14.39 -11.56 5.08
C ALA A 75 -14.41 -10.16 5.73
N ALA A 76 -14.32 -9.07 4.95
CA ALA A 76 -14.53 -7.70 5.43
C ALA A 76 -16.01 -7.29 5.56
N SER A 77 -16.96 -8.24 5.49
CA SER A 77 -18.41 -7.96 5.62
C SER A 77 -18.86 -7.51 7.02
N VAL A 78 -17.94 -7.29 7.96
CA VAL A 78 -18.27 -6.82 9.33
C VAL A 78 -18.30 -5.29 9.44
N ALA A 79 -17.90 -4.54 8.41
CA ALA A 79 -17.81 -3.07 8.49
C ALA A 79 -18.77 -2.34 7.53
N ILE A 80 -20.04 -2.77 7.45
CA ILE A 80 -21.04 -2.10 6.59
C ILE A 80 -21.52 -0.76 7.18
N ASP A 81 -21.38 -0.54 8.50
CA ASP A 81 -21.87 0.66 9.20
C ASP A 81 -20.78 1.64 9.65
N ALA A 82 -19.50 1.33 9.42
CA ALA A 82 -18.42 2.23 9.84
C ALA A 82 -18.17 3.30 8.78
N THR A 83 -18.09 4.56 9.20
CA THR A 83 -17.66 5.64 8.32
C THR A 83 -16.19 5.42 7.89
N LEU A 84 -15.79 6.01 6.76
CA LEU A 84 -14.40 5.95 6.31
C LEU A 84 -13.45 6.52 7.39
N GLU A 85 -13.89 7.54 8.12
CA GLU A 85 -13.16 8.13 9.24
C GLU A 85 -12.90 7.11 10.36
N GLU A 86 -13.93 6.38 10.80
CA GLU A 86 -13.79 5.35 11.85
C GLU A 86 -12.91 4.17 11.41
N ILE A 87 -12.98 3.80 10.12
CA ILE A 87 -12.11 2.76 9.55
C ILE A 87 -10.65 3.21 9.57
N ILE A 88 -10.40 4.45 9.13
CA ILE A 88 -9.06 5.03 9.12
C ILE A 88 -8.54 5.14 10.55
N GLU A 89 -9.30 5.73 11.47
CA GLU A 89 -8.89 5.94 12.87
C GLU A 89 -8.50 4.63 13.55
N ARG A 90 -9.32 3.58 13.40
CA ARG A 90 -9.02 2.25 13.94
C ARG A 90 -7.68 1.71 13.41
N LYS A 91 -7.42 1.86 12.10
CA LYS A 91 -6.17 1.43 11.47
C LYS A 91 -4.98 2.29 11.89
N LEU A 92 -5.16 3.59 12.10
CA LEU A 92 -4.13 4.49 12.62
C LEU A 92 -3.72 4.09 14.04
N ILE A 93 -4.69 3.80 14.91
CA ILE A 93 -4.42 3.36 16.29
C ILE A 93 -3.62 2.06 16.32
N GLU A 94 -3.96 1.09 15.47
CA GLU A 94 -3.20 -0.15 15.32
C GLU A 94 -1.74 0.12 14.92
N CYS A 95 -1.52 0.96 13.89
CA CYS A 95 -0.16 1.32 13.44
C CYS A 95 0.65 2.01 14.55
N VAL A 96 0.06 3.00 15.23
CA VAL A 96 0.73 3.76 16.31
C VAL A 96 1.10 2.84 17.48
N ARG A 97 0.25 1.87 17.83
CA ARG A 97 0.54 0.90 18.89
C ARG A 97 1.72 -0.01 18.52
N GLY A 98 1.79 -0.46 17.26
CA GLY A 98 2.89 -1.29 16.76
C GLY A 98 4.26 -0.59 16.71
N LEU A 99 4.28 0.74 16.64
CA LEU A 99 5.49 1.55 16.54
C LEU A 99 6.19 1.80 17.89
N ARG A 100 5.60 1.38 19.03
CA ARG A 100 6.13 1.67 20.37
C ARG A 100 7.51 1.09 20.69
N GLU A 101 8.09 0.26 19.82
CA GLU A 101 9.44 -0.31 20.02
C GLU A 101 10.53 0.29 19.11
N HIS A 102 10.20 0.97 18.00
CA HIS A 102 11.17 1.41 16.97
C HIS A 102 10.84 2.79 16.36
N ALA A 103 10.44 3.78 17.17
CA ALA A 103 9.97 5.05 16.64
C ALA A 103 11.11 5.93 16.08
N SER A 104 11.35 5.84 14.78
CA SER A 104 12.01 6.90 14.00
C SER A 104 11.01 8.05 13.73
N ALA A 105 11.53 9.27 13.67
CA ALA A 105 10.80 10.52 13.86
C ALA A 105 9.85 10.96 12.71
N ASN A 106 9.45 10.08 11.78
CA ASN A 106 8.73 10.46 10.55
C ASN A 106 7.43 9.69 10.29
N LEU A 107 6.68 9.39 11.35
CA LEU A 107 5.35 8.76 11.23
C LEU A 107 4.39 9.60 10.38
N TYR A 108 4.45 10.93 10.49
CA TYR A 108 3.58 11.82 9.72
C TYR A 108 3.72 11.60 8.22
N ASP A 109 4.94 11.64 7.70
CA ASP A 109 5.22 11.46 6.27
C ASP A 109 4.79 10.06 5.78
N LEU A 110 5.01 9.03 6.59
CA LEU A 110 4.57 7.66 6.30
C LEU A 110 3.05 7.58 6.19
N MET A 111 2.33 8.15 7.18
CA MET A 111 0.86 8.09 7.20
C MET A 111 0.24 8.88 6.07
N ILE A 112 0.76 10.08 5.78
CA ILE A 112 0.28 10.89 4.65
C ILE A 112 0.52 10.15 3.34
N GLY A 113 1.68 9.52 3.15
CA GLY A 113 1.95 8.75 1.93
C GLY A 113 0.98 7.59 1.69
N LEU A 114 0.53 6.93 2.77
CA LEU A 114 -0.43 5.83 2.69
C LEU A 114 -1.82 6.27 2.22
N VAL A 115 -2.25 7.48 2.54
CA VAL A 115 -3.58 8.00 2.17
C VAL A 115 -3.53 8.81 0.87
N GLU A 116 -2.49 9.63 0.70
CA GLU A 116 -2.37 10.55 -0.41
C GLU A 116 -2.22 9.81 -1.75
N LYS A 117 -1.37 8.78 -1.83
CA LYS A 117 -1.14 8.04 -3.08
C LYS A 117 -2.41 7.36 -3.61
N PRO A 118 -3.20 6.63 -2.80
CA PRO A 118 -4.50 6.11 -3.23
C PRO A 118 -5.49 7.20 -3.66
N LEU A 119 -5.57 8.31 -2.92
CA LEU A 119 -6.46 9.43 -3.27
C LEU A 119 -6.11 10.02 -4.64
N LEU A 120 -4.83 10.28 -4.88
CA LEU A 120 -4.35 10.81 -6.17
C LEU A 120 -4.67 9.87 -7.33
N ARG A 121 -4.48 8.56 -7.14
CA ARG A 121 -4.82 7.55 -8.16
C ARG A 121 -6.31 7.47 -8.40
N ALA A 122 -7.13 7.45 -7.36
CA ALA A 122 -8.58 7.40 -7.48
C ALA A 122 -9.11 8.57 -8.30
N VAL A 123 -8.67 9.79 -7.98
CA VAL A 123 -9.10 10.99 -8.74
C VAL A 123 -8.57 10.96 -10.16
N LEU A 124 -7.33 10.52 -10.40
CA LEU A 124 -6.80 10.43 -11.77
C LEU A 124 -7.55 9.40 -12.63
N ARG A 125 -8.00 8.28 -12.06
CA ARG A 125 -8.85 7.31 -12.79
C ARG A 125 -10.17 7.95 -13.21
N GLU A 126 -10.84 8.59 -12.25
CA GLU A 126 -12.11 9.28 -12.50
C GLU A 126 -11.98 10.42 -13.53
N THR A 127 -10.80 11.03 -13.65
CA THR A 127 -10.55 12.08 -14.66
C THR A 127 -9.86 11.60 -15.92
N GLY A 128 -9.58 10.29 -16.06
CA GLY A 128 -8.85 9.72 -17.19
C GLY A 128 -7.47 10.36 -17.39
N GLY A 129 -6.72 10.57 -16.31
CA GLY A 129 -5.39 11.18 -16.34
C GLY A 129 -5.37 12.71 -16.49
N ASN A 130 -6.53 13.37 -16.62
CA ASN A 130 -6.59 14.83 -16.76
C ASN A 130 -6.20 15.53 -15.45
N GLN A 131 -4.94 15.95 -15.37
CA GLN A 131 -4.36 16.60 -14.19
C GLN A 131 -5.00 17.95 -13.84
N VAL A 132 -5.52 18.70 -14.81
CA VAL A 132 -6.19 19.99 -14.53
C VAL A 132 -7.50 19.72 -13.79
N ARG A 133 -8.29 18.77 -14.30
CA ARG A 133 -9.55 18.36 -13.67
C ARG A 133 -9.32 17.66 -12.33
N ALA A 134 -8.30 16.81 -12.24
CA ALA A 134 -7.93 16.15 -11.00
C ALA A 134 -7.54 17.16 -9.91
N ALA A 135 -6.74 18.17 -10.25
CA ALA A 135 -6.35 19.22 -9.32
C ALA A 135 -7.56 20.03 -8.83
N GLN A 136 -8.54 20.30 -9.70
CA GLN A 136 -9.79 20.96 -9.33
C GLN A 136 -10.62 20.12 -8.35
N ILE A 137 -10.79 18.82 -8.61
CA ILE A 137 -11.52 17.90 -7.72
C ILE A 137 -10.82 17.80 -6.36
N LEU A 138 -9.49 17.72 -6.36
CA LEU A 138 -8.67 17.69 -5.15
C LEU A 138 -8.61 19.04 -4.42
N GLY A 139 -9.07 20.14 -5.04
CA GLY A 139 -9.01 21.48 -4.46
C GLY A 139 -7.58 22.04 -4.32
N ILE A 140 -6.61 21.54 -5.10
CA ILE A 140 -5.20 21.96 -5.03
C ILE A 140 -4.73 22.60 -6.33
N ASN A 141 -3.64 23.36 -6.26
CA ASN A 141 -3.00 23.89 -7.46
C ASN A 141 -2.44 22.74 -8.33
N ARG A 142 -2.58 22.84 -9.66
CA ARG A 142 -2.02 21.88 -10.63
C ARG A 142 -0.51 21.63 -10.42
N ASN A 143 0.26 22.65 -10.08
CA ASN A 143 1.70 22.52 -9.84
C ASN A 143 1.97 21.68 -8.58
N THR A 144 1.14 21.84 -7.54
CA THR A 144 1.19 21.01 -6.33
C THR A 144 0.84 19.57 -6.66
N LEU A 145 -0.21 19.33 -7.45
CA LEU A 145 -0.56 17.99 -7.91
C LEU A 145 0.62 17.36 -8.66
N ARG A 146 1.20 18.05 -9.64
CA ARG A 146 2.34 17.54 -10.43
C ARG A 146 3.53 17.16 -9.54
N LYS A 147 3.85 17.98 -8.54
CA LYS A 147 4.90 17.69 -7.57
C LYS A 147 4.60 16.41 -6.79
N LYS A 148 3.38 16.29 -6.26
CA LYS A 148 2.92 15.10 -5.52
C LYS A 148 2.92 13.84 -6.37
N LEU A 149 2.49 13.93 -7.64
CA LEU A 149 2.57 12.79 -8.57
C LEU A 149 4.01 12.32 -8.77
N THR A 150 4.96 13.26 -8.85
CA THR A 150 6.40 12.94 -8.96
C THR A 150 6.93 12.30 -7.67
N GLU A 151 6.61 12.87 -6.51
CA GLU A 151 7.00 12.36 -5.18
C GLU A 151 6.48 10.93 -4.95
N HIS A 152 5.26 10.64 -5.40
CA HIS A 152 4.62 9.33 -5.25
C HIS A 152 4.92 8.35 -6.41
N GLY A 153 5.65 8.78 -7.43
CA GLY A 153 5.95 7.98 -8.63
C GLY A 153 4.70 7.53 -9.39
N ILE A 154 3.72 8.43 -9.53
CA ILE A 154 2.47 8.18 -10.27
C ILE A 154 2.59 8.84 -11.65
N ASP A 155 2.48 8.04 -12.70
CA ASP A 155 2.37 8.53 -14.07
C ASP A 155 0.88 8.71 -14.42
N PRO A 156 0.39 9.94 -14.64
CA PRO A 156 -1.00 10.22 -14.92
C PRO A 156 -1.53 9.56 -16.20
N ASP A 157 -0.67 9.21 -17.16
CA ASP A 157 -1.08 8.59 -18.43
C ASP A 157 -1.24 7.07 -18.32
N THR A 158 -0.73 6.48 -17.23
CA THR A 158 -0.84 5.03 -16.96
C THR A 158 -2.02 4.67 -16.06
N VAL A 159 -2.72 5.68 -15.54
CA VAL A 159 -3.86 5.50 -14.66
C VAL A 159 -5.10 5.35 -15.54
N GLU A 160 -5.25 4.17 -16.15
CA GLU A 160 -6.46 3.80 -16.88
C GLU A 160 -7.68 3.79 -15.94
N PRO A 161 -8.87 4.22 -16.42
CA PRO A 161 -10.11 4.24 -15.66
C PRO A 161 -10.54 2.83 -15.19
#